data_AF-A0A7W3Y819-F1
#
_entry.id   AF-A0A7W3Y819-F1
#
_cell.length_a   1.000
_cell.length_b   1.000
_cell.length_c   1.000
_cell.angle_alpha   90.00
_cell.angle_beta   90.00
_cell.angle_gamma   90.00
#
_symmetry.space_group_name_H-M   'P 1'
#
loop_
_entity.id
_entity.type
_entity.pdbx_description
1 polymer ?
#
loop_
_entity_poly.entity_id
_entity_poly.type
_entity_poly.pdbx_seq_one_letter_code
_entity_poly.pdbx_strand_id
1 'polypeptide(L)' 'MTNNKKVVQQLSRERKELLTKIDRLAAFISQDGPKLSSPLHLSLLNNQLRSMQSYLESIDARIIYLRQEE' A
#
# COMPACT_ATOMS: atom_id res chain seq x y z
N MET A 1 -18.63 18.57 10.48
CA MET A 1 -19.01 17.32 9.80
C MET A 1 -18.53 17.22 8.33
N THR A 2 -18.27 18.31 7.60
CA THR A 2 -17.81 18.27 6.18
C THR A 2 -16.33 17.90 5.95
N ASN A 3 -15.49 17.90 6.99
CA ASN A 3 -14.05 17.66 6.87
C ASN A 3 -13.72 16.16 6.71
N ASN A 4 -14.32 15.30 7.54
CA ASN A 4 -14.06 13.86 7.55
C ASN A 4 -14.40 13.19 6.22
N LYS A 5 -15.51 13.57 5.57
CA LYS A 5 -15.87 13.08 4.23
C LYS A 5 -14.81 13.36 3.17
N LYS A 6 -14.22 14.57 3.16
CA LYS A 6 -13.14 14.92 2.22
C LYS A 6 -11.87 14.12 2.51
N VAL A 7 -11.52 13.97 3.79
CA VAL A 7 -10.37 13.17 4.22
C VAL A 7 -10.55 11.69 3.84
N VAL A 8 -11.72 11.10 4.05
CA VAL A 8 -12.04 9.71 3.65
C VAL A 8 -11.95 9.54 2.13
N GLN A 9 -12.42 10.51 1.35
CA GLN A 9 -12.28 10.48 -0.11
C GLN A 9 -10.82 10.50 -0.56
N GLN A 10 -10.00 11.36 0.06
CA GLN A 10 -8.57 11.43 -0.21
C GLN A 10 -7.87 10.11 0.16
N LEU A 11 -8.10 9.60 1.37
CA LEU A 11 -7.54 8.32 1.82
C LEU A 11 -7.98 7.15 0.94
N SER A 12 -9.23 7.14 0.46
CA SER A 12 -9.72 6.10 -0.45
C SER A 12 -9.02 6.13 -1.81
N ARG A 13 -8.69 7.33 -2.31
CA ARG A 13 -7.90 7.49 -3.53
C ARG A 13 -6.48 6.99 -3.32
N GLU A 14 -5.83 7.41 -2.23
CA GLU A 14 -4.48 6.99 -1.88
C GLU A 14 -4.39 5.47 -1.71
N ARG A 15 -5.36 4.86 -1.02
CA ARG A 15 -5.52 3.41 -0.89
C ARG A 15 -5.51 2.70 -2.24
N LYS A 16 -6.30 3.19 -3.21
CA LYS A 16 -6.40 2.59 -4.55
C LYS A 16 -5.09 2.71 -5.34
N GLU A 17 -4.45 3.87 -5.26
CA GLU A 17 -3.15 4.09 -5.90
C GLU A 17 -2.06 3.21 -5.29
N LEU A 18 -2.05 3.05 -3.95
CA LEU A 18 -1.12 2.21 -3.23
C LEU A 18 -1.32 0.72 -3.56
N LEU A 19 -2.56 0.23 -3.58
CA LEU A 19 -2.88 -1.14 -4.00
C LEU A 19 -2.32 -1.45 -5.39
N THR A 20 -2.51 -0.55 -6.35
CA THR A 20 -1.99 -0.71 -7.71
C THR A 20 -0.46 -0.82 -7.73
N LYS A 21 0.23 -0.06 -6.87
CA LYS A 21 1.69 -0.13 -6.75
C LYS A 21 2.16 -1.42 -6.07
N ILE A 22 1.44 -1.89 -5.04
CA ILE A 22 1.69 -3.17 -4.36
C ILE A 22 1.56 -4.31 -5.37
N ASP A 23 0.48 -4.35 -6.15
CA ASP A 23 0.23 -5.40 -7.15
C ASP A 23 1.35 -5.45 -8.20
N ARG A 24 1.76 -4.27 -8.70
CA ARG A 24 2.87 -4.17 -9.67
C ARG A 24 4.19 -4.65 -9.09
N LEU A 25 4.52 -4.25 -7.85
CA LEU A 25 5.75 -4.67 -7.20
C LEU A 25 5.74 -6.17 -6.88
N ALA A 26 4.62 -6.71 -6.40
CA ALA A 26 4.47 -8.14 -6.15
C ALA A 26 4.60 -8.97 -7.44
N ALA A 27 4.00 -8.50 -8.54
CA ALA A 27 4.16 -9.13 -9.86
C ALA A 27 5.62 -9.09 -10.33
N PHE A 28 6.29 -7.94 -10.19
CA PHE A 28 7.71 -7.80 -10.53
C PHE A 28 8.59 -8.75 -9.70
N ILE A 29 8.41 -8.80 -8.38
CA ILE A 29 9.14 -9.71 -7.49
C ILE A 29 8.92 -11.17 -7.89
N SER A 30 7.70 -11.55 -8.29
CA SER A 30 7.40 -12.94 -8.66
C SER A 30 7.94 -13.33 -10.03
N GLN A 31 7.91 -12.42 -11.00
CA GLN A 31 8.29 -12.72 -12.39
C GLN A 31 9.78 -12.47 -12.68
N ASP A 32 10.31 -11.37 -12.17
CA ASP A 32 11.67 -10.89 -12.46
C ASP A 32 12.59 -10.97 -11.24
N GLY A 33 12.03 -11.08 -10.02
CA GLY A 33 12.81 -11.27 -8.79
C GLY A 33 13.80 -12.43 -8.84
N PRO A 34 13.45 -13.63 -9.37
CA PRO A 34 14.39 -14.74 -9.52
C PRO A 34 15.52 -14.48 -10.53
N LYS A 35 15.32 -13.53 -11.44
CA LYS A 35 16.32 -13.12 -12.45
C LYS A 35 17.27 -12.05 -11.91
N LEU A 36 16.99 -11.47 -10.73
CA LEU A 36 17.87 -10.52 -10.10
C LEU A 36 19.17 -11.21 -9.71
N SER A 37 20.28 -10.63 -10.17
CA SER A 37 21.64 -11.15 -9.95
C SER A 37 22.09 -11.12 -8.48
N SER A 38 21.35 -10.45 -7.59
CA SER A 38 21.70 -10.30 -6.18
C SER A 38 20.53 -10.61 -5.25
N PRO A 39 20.69 -11.55 -4.31
CA PRO A 39 19.72 -11.82 -3.25
C PRO A 39 19.38 -10.58 -2.40
N LEU A 40 20.32 -9.63 -2.28
CA LEU A 40 20.09 -8.38 -1.56
C LEU A 40 19.01 -7.53 -2.23
N HIS A 41 19.00 -7.45 -3.57
CA HIS A 41 17.97 -6.71 -4.29
C HIS A 41 16.59 -7.30 -4.06
N LEU A 42 16.48 -8.63 -4.10
CA LEU A 42 15.22 -9.32 -3.80
C LEU A 42 14.76 -9.05 -2.36
N SER A 43 15.69 -9.07 -1.40
CA SER A 43 15.38 -8.75 0.00
C SER A 43 14.90 -7.30 0.18
N LEU A 44 15.52 -6.34 -0.50
CA LEU A 44 15.11 -4.92 -0.46
C LEU A 44 13.71 -4.72 -1.05
N LEU A 45 13.42 -5.34 -2.19
CA LEU A 45 12.10 -5.26 -2.82
C LEU A 45 11.02 -5.90 -1.95
N ASN A 46 11.31 -7.04 -1.31
CA ASN A 46 10.39 -7.66 -0.36
C ASN A 46 10.16 -6.79 0.89
N ASN A 47 11.21 -6.13 1.40
CA ASN A 47 11.07 -5.17 2.50
C ASN A 47 10.19 -3.99 2.08
N GLN A 48 10.40 -3.44 0.88
CA GLN A 48 9.57 -2.36 0.35
C GLN A 48 8.10 -2.79 0.20
N LEU A 49 7.85 -4.00 -0.32
CA LEU A 49 6.49 -4.55 -0.45
C LEU A 49 5.81 -4.63 0.92
N ARG A 50 6.50 -5.15 1.93
CA ARG A 50 5.99 -5.22 3.31
C ARG A 50 5.68 -3.84 3.88
N SER A 51 6.58 -2.87 3.73
CA SER A 51 6.35 -1.49 4.19
C SER A 51 5.13 -0.85 3.53
N MET A 52 4.92 -1.11 2.23
CA MET A 52 3.75 -0.62 1.51
C MET A 52 2.45 -1.29 2.00
N GLN A 53 2.49 -2.59 2.31
CA GLN A 53 1.35 -3.32 2.90
C GLN A 53 0.99 -2.79 4.29
N SER A 54 1.98 -2.57 5.16
CA SER A 54 1.74 -1.97 6.49
C SER A 54 1.18 -0.55 6.39
N TYR A 55 1.64 0.24 5.40
CA TYR A 55 1.07 1.55 5.17
C TYR A 55 -0.39 1.47 4.69
N LEU A 56 -0.72 0.53 3.82
CA LEU A 56 -2.10 0.28 3.39
C LEU A 56 -3.01 -0.07 4.58
N GLU A 57 -2.56 -0.94 5.48
CA GLU A 57 -3.29 -1.29 6.71
C GLU A 57 -3.56 -0.04 7.57
N SER A 58 -2.60 0.88 7.66
CA SER A 58 -2.77 2.14 8.39
C SER A 58 -3.82 3.06 7.76
N ILE A 59 -3.86 3.13 6.42
CA ILE A 59 -4.89 3.87 5.68
C ILE A 59 -6.28 3.26 5.93
N ASP A 60 -6.38 1.93 5.85
CA ASP A 60 -7.63 1.21 6.04
C ASP A 60 -8.18 1.41 7.46
N ALA A 61 -7.31 1.29 8.48
CA ALA A 61 -7.66 1.59 9.86
C ALA A 61 -8.14 3.05 10.03
N ARG A 62 -7.47 4.02 9.38
CA ARG A 62 -7.84 5.43 9.47
C ARG A 62 -9.17 5.73 8.79
N ILE A 63 -9.46 5.09 7.65
CA ILE A 63 -10.76 5.22 6.97
C ILE A 63 -11.88 4.67 7.84
N ILE A 64 -11.69 3.49 8.45
CA ILE A 64 -12.69 2.88 9.35
C ILE A 64 -12.97 3.80 10.53
N TYR A 65 -11.92 4.29 11.19
CA TYR A 65 -12.03 5.22 12.31
C TYR A 65 -12.86 6.48 11.93
N LEU A 66 -12.52 7.15 10.83
CA LEU A 66 -13.19 8.38 10.42
C LEU A 66 -14.67 8.16 10.03
N ARG A 67 -15.02 6.95 9.58
CA ARG A 67 -16.42 6.57 9.29
C ARG A 67 -17.23 6.23 10.54
N GLN A 68 -16.57 5.87 11.65
CA GLN A 68 -17.23 5.62 12.95
C GLN A 68 -17.47 6.93 13.72
N GLU A 69 -16.75 8.00 13.40
CA GLU A 69 -16.96 9.36 13.93
C GLU A 69 -18.07 10.15 13.22
N GLU A 70 -18.59 9.66 12.09
CA GLU A 70 -19.78 10.20 11.39
C GLU A 70 -21.07 9.68 12.02
#